data_AF-A0A5B8I9R8-F1
#
_entry.id   AF-A0A5B8I9R8-F1
#
_cell.length_a   1.000
_cell.length_b   1.000
_cell.length_c   1.000
_cell.angle_alpha   90.00
_cell.angle_beta   90.00
_cell.angle_gamma   90.00
#
_symmetry.space_group_name_H-M   'P 1'
#
loop_
_entity.id
_entity.type
_entity.pdbx_description
1 polymer ?
#
loop_
_entity_poly.entity_id
_entity_poly.type
_entity_poly.pdbx_seq_one_letter_code
_entity_poly.pdbx_strand_id
1 'polypeptide(L)'
;MDSTADQRSRGFLDSIWARLIALVIAALLLFALWASWNTEITALVRGNLSAPAIIEQPKPDANVVNVALQDCLTKRIGDVEQMQSEGILSDHQYEDFRQNAEQLCYAQHQK
;
A
#
# COMPACT_ATOMS: atom_id res chain seq x y z
N MET A 1 23.97 49.17 1.39
CA MET A 1 25.04 48.15 1.56
C MET A 1 24.33 46.81 1.76
N ASP A 2 24.05 46.06 0.69
CA ASP A 2 23.84 44.60 0.72
C ASP A 2 23.45 44.08 -0.68
N SER A 3 24.43 43.82 -1.55
CA SER A 3 24.15 43.16 -2.86
C SER A 3 25.29 42.24 -3.32
N THR A 4 26.32 42.03 -2.50
CA THR A 4 27.50 41.24 -2.86
C THR A 4 27.41 39.78 -2.40
N ALA A 5 26.50 39.43 -1.48
CA ALA A 5 26.32 38.06 -1.02
C ALA A 5 25.61 37.16 -2.06
N ASP A 6 24.67 37.72 -2.81
CA ASP A 6 23.79 36.98 -3.72
C ASP A 6 24.52 36.51 -5.00
N GLN A 7 25.43 37.32 -5.56
CA GLN A 7 26.19 36.96 -6.76
C GLN A 7 27.19 35.83 -6.54
N ARG A 8 27.78 35.71 -5.34
CA ARG A 8 28.76 34.65 -5.02
C ARG A 8 28.10 33.27 -4.93
N SER A 9 26.86 33.23 -4.45
CA SER A 9 26.08 31.99 -4.32
C SER A 9 25.61 31.47 -5.68
N ARG A 10 25.19 32.37 -6.59
CA ARG A 10 24.81 32.01 -7.97
C ARG A 10 25.95 31.36 -8.75
N GLY A 11 27.18 31.89 -8.62
CA GLY A 11 28.35 31.31 -9.31
C GLY A 11 28.77 29.91 -8.82
N PHE A 12 28.49 29.57 -7.56
CA PHE A 12 28.76 28.24 -7.02
C PHE A 12 27.70 27.22 -7.47
N LEU A 13 26.43 27.63 -7.49
CA LEU A 13 25.30 26.80 -7.94
C LEU A 13 25.26 26.61 -9.47
N ASP A 14 25.74 27.57 -10.26
CA ASP A 14 25.83 27.45 -11.73
C ASP A 14 27.11 26.78 -12.24
N SER A 15 27.96 26.28 -11.33
CA SER A 15 29.14 25.54 -11.70
C SER A 15 28.76 24.19 -12.33
N ILE A 16 29.39 23.85 -13.46
CA ILE A 16 29.24 22.55 -14.13
C ILE A 16 29.45 21.39 -13.13
N TRP A 17 30.37 21.57 -12.18
CA TRP A 17 30.61 20.60 -11.11
C TRP A 17 29.43 20.43 -10.15
N ALA A 18 28.73 21.52 -9.81
CA ALA A 18 27.53 21.44 -8.99
C ALA A 18 26.41 20.67 -9.71
N ARG A 19 26.27 20.86 -11.02
CA ARG A 19 25.30 20.12 -11.85
C ARG A 19 25.64 18.62 -11.92
N LEU A 20 26.91 18.27 -12.07
CA LEU A 20 27.36 16.87 -12.05
C LEU A 20 27.11 16.22 -10.69
N ILE A 21 27.41 16.93 -9.59
CA ILE A 21 27.14 16.42 -8.24
C ILE A 21 25.64 16.22 -8.03
N ALA A 22 24.80 17.15 -8.46
CA ALA A 22 23.35 17.01 -8.38
C ALA A 22 22.84 15.79 -9.16
N LEU A 23 23.38 15.54 -10.36
CA LEU A 23 23.04 14.34 -11.15
C LEU A 23 23.48 13.06 -10.46
N VAL A 24 24.66 13.04 -9.83
CA VAL A 24 25.13 11.88 -9.07
C VAL A 24 24.22 11.62 -7.87
N ILE A 25 23.84 12.64 -7.12
CA ILE A 25 22.92 12.51 -5.98
C ILE A 25 21.55 11.99 -6.47
N ALA A 26 21.02 12.55 -7.56
CA ALA A 26 19.75 12.10 -8.14
C ALA A 26 19.83 10.63 -8.58
N ALA A 27 20.93 10.22 -9.22
CA ALA A 27 21.15 8.83 -9.63
C ALA A 27 21.22 7.88 -8.42
N LEU A 28 21.89 8.30 -7.33
CA LEU A 28 21.97 7.51 -6.09
C LEU A 28 20.60 7.36 -5.43
N LEU A 29 19.80 8.42 -5.38
CA LEU A 29 18.44 8.37 -4.83
C LEU A 29 17.53 7.46 -5.66
N LEU A 30 17.57 7.60 -6.98
CA LEU A 30 16.83 6.72 -7.91
C LEU A 30 17.26 5.26 -7.76
N PHE A 31 18.57 5.01 -7.63
CA PHE A 31 19.10 3.66 -7.42
C PHE A 31 18.65 3.06 -6.09
N ALA A 32 18.71 3.83 -5.00
CA ALA A 32 18.27 3.37 -3.68
C ALA A 32 16.77 3.05 -3.67
N LEU A 33 15.96 3.92 -4.28
CA LEU A 33 14.51 3.71 -4.41
C LEU A 33 14.20 2.47 -5.26
N TRP A 34 14.89 2.30 -6.39
CA TRP A 34 14.74 1.13 -7.25
C TRP A 34 15.15 -0.16 -6.54
N ALA A 35 16.26 -0.15 -5.78
CA ALA A 35 16.73 -1.30 -5.02
C ALA A 35 15.72 -1.71 -3.93
N SER A 36 15.22 -0.75 -3.15
CA SER A 36 14.19 -0.98 -2.14
C SER A 36 12.92 -1.54 -2.78
N TRP A 37 12.43 -0.92 -3.85
CA TRP A 37 11.24 -1.37 -4.55
C TRP A 37 11.40 -2.81 -5.08
N ASN A 38 12.54 -3.14 -5.69
CA ASN A 38 12.79 -4.46 -6.23
C ASN A 38 12.88 -5.54 -5.12
N THR A 39 13.43 -5.21 -3.95
CA THR A 39 13.47 -6.15 -2.82
C THR A 39 12.08 -6.47 -2.28
N GLU A 40 11.20 -5.48 -2.17
CA GLU A 40 9.85 -5.67 -1.63
C GLU A 40 8.94 -6.38 -2.63
N ILE A 41 8.96 -6.00 -3.92
CA ILE A 41 8.19 -6.70 -4.95
C ILE A 41 8.68 -8.13 -5.14
N THR A 42 9.99 -8.38 -5.14
CA THR A 42 10.45 -9.76 -5.29
C THR A 42 10.19 -10.62 -4.06
N ALA A 43 9.99 -10.02 -2.87
CA ALA A 43 9.49 -10.70 -1.69
C ALA A 43 7.99 -11.03 -1.83
N LEU A 44 7.18 -10.09 -2.33
CA LEU A 44 5.75 -10.28 -2.59
C LEU A 44 5.50 -11.34 -3.68
N VAL A 45 6.24 -11.30 -4.79
CA VAL A 45 6.12 -12.24 -5.92
C VAL A 45 6.65 -13.63 -5.57
N ARG A 46 7.63 -13.75 -4.67
CA ARG A 46 8.09 -15.05 -4.15
C ARG A 46 7.21 -15.62 -3.03
N GLY A 47 6.09 -14.97 -2.70
CA GLY A 47 5.18 -15.41 -1.63
C GLY A 47 5.80 -15.30 -0.24
N ASN A 48 6.92 -14.60 -0.09
CA ASN A 48 7.65 -14.46 1.17
C ASN A 48 7.20 -13.19 1.89
N LEU A 49 5.89 -13.13 2.17
CA LEU A 49 5.36 -12.26 3.20
C LEU A 49 5.88 -12.82 4.54
N SER A 50 7.03 -12.34 5.01
CA SER A 50 7.22 -12.28 6.46
C SER A 50 6.21 -11.26 6.98
N ALA A 51 4.97 -11.72 7.17
CA ALA A 51 3.97 -11.01 7.93
C ALA A 51 4.67 -10.58 9.24
N PRO A 52 4.58 -9.31 9.67
CA PRO A 52 5.06 -8.93 10.99
C PRO A 52 4.47 -9.93 11.98
N ALA A 53 5.27 -10.44 12.93
CA ALA A 53 4.86 -11.49 13.85
C ALA A 53 3.58 -11.05 14.60
N ILE A 54 2.42 -11.46 14.06
CA ILE A 54 1.14 -11.36 14.72
C ILE A 54 1.21 -12.44 15.78
N ILE A 55 1.30 -12.03 17.04
CA ILE A 55 1.17 -12.91 18.20
C ILE A 55 -0.04 -13.83 17.94
N GLU A 56 0.21 -15.12 17.75
CA GLU A 56 -0.82 -16.14 17.52
C GLU A 56 -1.81 -16.12 18.69
N GLN A 57 -3.02 -15.64 18.43
CA GLN A 57 -4.13 -15.87 19.36
C GLN A 57 -4.62 -17.32 19.18
N PRO A 58 -4.98 -18.00 20.28
CA PRO A 58 -5.37 -19.40 20.26
C PRO A 58 -6.59 -19.63 19.37
N LYS A 59 -6.44 -20.65 18.52
CA LYS A 59 -7.37 -21.14 17.50
C LYS A 59 -8.74 -21.53 18.10
N PRO A 60 -9.89 -21.01 17.64
CA PRO A 60 -11.19 -21.57 17.99
C PRO A 60 -11.56 -22.76 17.08
N ASP A 61 -12.23 -23.74 17.67
CA ASP A 61 -12.56 -25.04 17.10
C ASP A 61 -13.42 -24.99 15.82
N ALA A 62 -13.01 -25.78 14.83
CA ALA A 62 -13.54 -25.86 13.46
C ALA A 62 -14.95 -26.50 13.31
N ASN A 63 -15.80 -26.48 14.34
CA ASN A 63 -17.11 -27.17 14.31
C ASN A 63 -18.32 -26.33 14.72
N VAL A 64 -18.14 -25.03 14.96
CA VAL A 64 -19.26 -24.08 15.00
C VAL A 64 -19.35 -23.51 13.60
N VAL A 65 -20.42 -23.80 12.86
CA VAL A 65 -20.77 -23.04 11.64
C VAL A 65 -20.61 -21.58 12.01
N ASN A 66 -19.62 -20.92 11.44
CA ASN A 66 -19.06 -19.70 12.01
C ASN A 66 -20.09 -18.58 11.80
N VAL A 67 -21.03 -18.44 12.74
CA VAL A 67 -22.15 -17.48 12.67
C VAL A 67 -21.57 -16.09 12.46
N ALA A 68 -20.43 -15.79 13.08
CA ALA A 68 -19.70 -14.55 12.89
C ALA A 68 -19.21 -14.34 11.44
N LEU A 69 -18.80 -15.39 10.73
CA LEU A 69 -18.47 -15.31 9.31
C LEU A 69 -19.71 -15.03 8.46
N GLN A 70 -20.82 -15.73 8.70
CA GLN A 70 -22.07 -15.49 7.96
C GLN A 70 -22.64 -14.09 8.21
N ASP A 71 -22.60 -13.62 9.45
CA ASP A 71 -23.01 -12.27 9.83
C ASP A 71 -22.11 -11.21 9.17
N CYS A 72 -20.79 -11.44 9.14
CA CYS A 72 -19.84 -10.56 8.46
C CYS A 72 -20.16 -10.46 6.96
N LEU A 73 -20.33 -11.61 6.30
CA LEU A 73 -20.63 -11.67 4.87
C LEU A 73 -21.96 -10.97 4.56
N THR A 74 -23.01 -11.29 5.31
CA THR A 74 -24.34 -10.71 5.11
C THR A 74 -24.33 -9.20 5.28
N LYS A 75 -23.67 -8.71 6.35
CA LYS A 75 -23.59 -7.27 6.60
C LYS A 75 -22.77 -6.55 5.53
N ARG A 76 -21.58 -7.05 5.23
CA ARG A 76 -20.65 -6.36 4.31
C ARG A 76 -21.11 -6.40 2.86
N ILE A 77 -21.66 -7.52 2.40
CA ILE A 77 -22.21 -7.62 1.04
C ILE A 77 -23.46 -6.75 0.94
N GLY A 78 -24.32 -6.75 1.97
CA GLY A 78 -25.48 -5.86 2.03
C GLY A 78 -25.11 -4.37 1.97
N ASP A 79 -24.06 -3.94 2.67
CA ASP A 79 -23.56 -2.57 2.59
C ASP A 79 -23.09 -2.22 1.16
N VAL A 80 -22.42 -3.14 0.46
CA VAL A 80 -21.93 -2.96 -0.93
C VAL A 80 -23.09 -2.91 -1.93
N GLU A 81 -24.09 -3.78 -1.77
CA GLU A 81 -25.32 -3.77 -2.57
C GLU A 81 -26.12 -2.48 -2.36
N GLN A 82 -26.21 -2.01 -1.12
CA GLN A 82 -26.83 -0.73 -0.80
C GLN A 82 -26.10 0.41 -1.51
N MET A 83 -24.76 0.48 -1.43
CA MET A 83 -23.96 1.48 -2.14
C MET A 83 -24.13 1.41 -3.67
N GLN A 84 -24.32 0.23 -4.25
CA GLN A 84 -24.64 0.08 -5.67
C GLN A 84 -26.02 0.65 -5.98
N SER A 85 -27.04 0.31 -5.19
CA SER A 85 -28.42 0.80 -5.37
C SER A 85 -28.56 2.31 -5.17
N GLU A 86 -27.73 2.90 -4.31
CA GLU A 86 -27.63 4.35 -4.09
C GLU A 86 -26.82 5.05 -5.20
N GLY A 87 -26.25 4.29 -6.14
CA GLY A 87 -25.46 4.81 -7.26
C GLY A 87 -24.07 5.31 -6.85
N ILE A 88 -23.60 4.97 -5.65
CA ILE A 88 -22.25 5.29 -5.16
C ILE A 88 -21.22 4.42 -5.88
N LEU A 89 -21.56 3.16 -6.17
CA LEU A 89 -20.73 2.23 -6.91
C LEU A 89 -21.29 1.98 -8.31
N SER A 90 -20.40 2.01 -9.31
CA SER A 90 -20.70 1.49 -10.65
C SER A 90 -20.65 -0.05 -10.67
N ASP A 91 -21.29 -0.69 -11.65
CA ASP A 91 -21.31 -2.16 -11.77
C ASP A 91 -19.92 -2.78 -11.82
N HIS A 92 -18.95 -2.09 -12.43
CA HIS A 92 -17.55 -2.54 -12.45
C HIS A 92 -16.91 -2.47 -11.06
N GLN A 93 -17.23 -1.45 -10.26
CA GLN A 93 -16.68 -1.32 -8.91
C GLN A 93 -17.36 -2.28 -7.94
N TYR A 94 -18.66 -2.57 -8.14
CA TYR A 94 -19.42 -3.48 -7.30
C TYR A 94 -18.73 -4.84 -7.15
N GLU A 95 -18.31 -5.47 -8.25
CA GLU A 95 -17.65 -6.77 -8.21
C GLU A 95 -16.33 -6.73 -7.44
N ASP A 96 -15.51 -5.69 -7.63
CA ASP A 96 -14.27 -5.51 -6.90
C ASP A 96 -14.52 -5.33 -5.38
N PHE A 97 -15.49 -4.49 -5.01
CA PHE A 97 -15.83 -4.25 -3.61
C PHE A 97 -16.45 -5.48 -2.93
N ARG A 98 -17.27 -6.24 -3.65
CA ARG A 98 -17.87 -7.48 -3.16
C ARG A 98 -16.81 -8.55 -2.92
N GLN A 99 -15.90 -8.77 -3.87
CA GLN A 99 -14.82 -9.75 -3.70
C GLN A 99 -13.89 -9.39 -2.53
N ASN A 100 -13.57 -8.09 -2.36
CA ASN A 100 -12.78 -7.63 -1.22
C ASN A 100 -13.52 -7.82 0.11
N ALA A 101 -14.82 -7.55 0.16
CA ALA A 101 -15.65 -7.78 1.35
C ALA A 101 -15.68 -9.26 1.76
N GLU A 102 -15.86 -10.17 0.79
CA GLU A 102 -15.81 -11.61 1.02
C GLU A 102 -14.43 -12.03 1.56
N GLN A 103 -13.34 -11.63 0.90
CA GLN A 103 -11.98 -11.95 1.32
C GLN A 103 -11.64 -11.46 2.73
N LEU A 104 -12.08 -10.25 3.10
CA LEU A 104 -11.88 -9.71 4.45
C LEU A 104 -12.61 -10.53 5.51
N CYS A 105 -13.86 -10.93 5.25
CA CYS A 105 -14.61 -11.76 6.18
C CYS A 105 -13.98 -13.15 6.34
N TYR A 106 -13.54 -13.78 5.25
CA TYR A 106 -12.80 -15.04 5.33
C TYR A 106 -11.47 -14.87 6.08
N ALA A 107 -10.69 -13.83 5.79
CA ALA A 107 -9.41 -13.59 6.47
C ALA A 107 -9.57 -13.35 8.00
N GLN A 108 -10.68 -12.74 8.42
CA GLN A 108 -10.96 -12.48 9.83
C GLN A 108 -11.46 -13.72 10.59
N HIS A 109 -12.19 -14.62 9.91
CA HIS A 109 -12.90 -15.71 10.57
C HIS A 109 -12.44 -17.13 10.18
N GLN A 110 -11.45 -17.28 9.27
CA GLN A 110 -10.86 -18.58 8.88
C GLN A 110 -9.66 -18.99 9.75
N LYS A 111 -9.46 -18.38 10.92
CA LYS A 111 -8.40 -18.75 11.88
C LYS A 111 -8.87 -19.84 12.83
#